data_AF-A0A3P1Y458-F1
#
_entry.id   AF-A0A3P1Y458-F1
#
_cell.length_a   1.000
_cell.length_b   1.000
_cell.length_c   1.000
_cell.angle_alpha   90.00
_cell.angle_beta   90.00
_cell.angle_gamma   90.00
#
_symmetry.space_group_name_H-M   'P 1'
#
loop_
_entity.id
_entity.type
_entity.pdbx_description
1 polymer ?
#
loop_
_entity_poly.entity_id
_entity_poly.type
_entity_poly.pdbx_seq_one_letter_code
_entity_poly.pdbx_strand_id
1 'polypeptide(L)'
;MSLEKRMSYDDLPYFRDQILERIDSLKCFLSNTPPLMANLMTVSTVSRTEERLKQVKPIRVSVKDDASVEEIIQALTDICVDDIESLSHDSTKVTTKYPGLIIVPERADLLESLITSINEAK
;
A
#
# COMPACT_ATOMS: atom_id res chain seq x y z
N MET A 1 11.80 -21.89 27.48
CA MET A 1 12.26 -20.52 27.79
C MET A 1 11.84 -19.65 26.62
N SER A 2 10.64 -19.08 26.67
CA SER A 2 10.15 -18.20 25.61
C SER A 2 10.78 -16.82 25.81
N LEU A 3 11.74 -16.47 24.97
CA LEU A 3 12.28 -15.12 24.87
C LEU A 3 11.28 -14.32 24.02
N GLU A 4 10.24 -13.80 24.66
CA GLU A 4 9.53 -12.65 24.11
C GLU A 4 10.53 -11.48 24.13
N LYS A 5 11.28 -11.35 23.03
CA LYS A 5 12.15 -10.20 22.79
C LYS A 5 11.23 -8.99 22.79
N ARG A 6 11.23 -8.23 23.89
CA ARG A 6 10.54 -6.95 23.95
C ARG A 6 11.12 -6.08 22.84
N MET A 7 10.31 -5.78 21.82
CA MET A 7 10.68 -4.83 20.77
C MET A 7 11.06 -3.51 21.43
N SER A 8 12.27 -3.01 21.16
CA SER A 8 12.62 -1.65 21.55
C SER A 8 11.95 -0.68 20.60
N TYR A 9 11.58 0.52 21.07
CA TYR A 9 11.10 1.58 20.19
C TYR A 9 12.13 1.95 19.11
N ASP A 10 13.42 1.73 19.41
CA ASP A 10 14.53 1.96 18.47
C ASP A 10 14.53 0.98 17.29
N ASP A 11 13.84 -0.16 17.41
CA ASP A 11 13.74 -1.16 16.35
C ASP A 11 12.62 -0.84 15.34
N LEU A 12 11.71 0.10 15.65
CA LEU A 12 10.55 0.40 14.80
C LEU A 12 10.91 0.88 13.38
N PRO A 13 11.90 1.77 13.18
CA PRO A 13 12.33 2.13 11.83
C PRO A 13 12.85 0.92 11.06
N TYR A 14 13.60 0.04 11.73
CA TYR A 14 14.14 -1.17 11.11
C TYR A 14 13.03 -2.12 10.63
N PHE A 15 11.94 -2.28 11.40
CA PHE A 15 10.80 -3.08 10.96
C PHE A 15 10.04 -2.46 9.79
N ARG A 16 9.85 -1.12 9.78
CA ARG A 16 9.27 -0.40 8.64
C ARG A 16 10.11 -0.62 7.38
N ASP A 17 11.42 -0.48 7.49
CA ASP A 17 12.33 -0.60 6.34
C ASP A 17 12.33 -2.04 5.79
N GLN A 18 12.17 -3.06 6.64
CA GLN A 18 11.98 -4.44 6.19
C GLN A 18 10.70 -4.65 5.38
N ILE A 19 9.59 -4.00 5.75
CA ILE A 19 8.35 -4.06 4.95
C ILE A 19 8.63 -3.47 3.57
N LEU A 20 9.28 -2.30 3.51
CA LEU A 20 9.61 -1.62 2.26
C LEU A 20 10.56 -2.43 1.37
N GLU A 21 11.58 -3.07 1.95
CA GLU A 21 12.52 -3.95 1.23
C GLU A 21 11.81 -5.17 0.62
N ARG A 22 10.88 -5.78 1.35
CA ARG A 22 10.07 -6.91 0.85
C ARG A 22 9.11 -6.46 -0.26
N ILE A 23 8.55 -5.26 -0.16
CA ILE A 23 7.75 -4.66 -1.25
C ILE A 23 8.63 -4.37 -2.48
N ASP A 24 9.88 -3.92 -2.32
CA ASP A 24 10.80 -3.74 -3.44
C ASP A 24 11.19 -5.07 -4.11
N SER A 25 11.28 -6.15 -3.32
CA SER A 25 11.42 -7.51 -3.87
C SER A 25 10.21 -7.91 -4.73
N LEU A 26 8.99 -7.57 -4.29
CA LEU A 26 7.78 -7.76 -5.09
C LEU A 26 7.79 -6.90 -6.36
N LYS A 27 8.29 -5.66 -6.29
CA LYS A 27 8.48 -4.80 -7.47
C LYS A 27 9.36 -5.48 -8.50
N CYS A 28 10.54 -5.96 -8.08
CA CYS A 28 11.47 -6.66 -8.95
C CYS A 28 10.84 -7.90 -9.59
N PHE A 29 10.03 -8.65 -8.83
CA PHE A 29 9.30 -9.79 -9.36
C PHE A 29 8.30 -9.38 -10.45
N LEU A 30 7.45 -8.38 -10.18
CA LEU A 30 6.43 -7.90 -11.11
C LEU A 30 7.04 -7.25 -12.36
N SER A 31 8.21 -6.59 -12.26
CA SER A 31 8.92 -6.07 -13.43
C SER A 31 9.46 -7.19 -14.34
N ASN A 32 9.91 -8.31 -13.75
CA ASN A 32 10.39 -9.47 -14.52
C ASN A 32 9.27 -10.40 -14.98
N THR A 33 8.12 -10.36 -14.30
CA THR A 33 6.94 -11.16 -14.60
C THR A 33 5.74 -10.22 -14.66
N PRO A 34 5.59 -9.42 -15.74
CA PRO A 34 4.54 -8.41 -15.84
C PRO A 34 3.14 -9.03 -15.64
N PRO A 35 2.26 -8.35 -14.90
CA PRO A 35 0.87 -8.79 -14.78
C PRO A 35 0.19 -8.92 -16.14
N LEU A 36 -0.66 -9.94 -16.30
CA LEU A 36 -1.58 -10.04 -17.45
C LEU A 36 -2.69 -9.00 -17.37
N MET A 37 -3.06 -8.61 -16.15
CA MET A 37 -4.10 -7.64 -15.86
C MET A 37 -3.73 -6.92 -14.57
N ALA A 38 -3.90 -5.61 -14.56
CA ALA A 38 -3.61 -4.77 -13.41
C ALA A 38 -4.65 -3.65 -13.33
N ASN A 39 -5.76 -3.93 -12.65
CA ASN A 39 -6.82 -2.96 -12.45
C ASN A 39 -6.68 -2.36 -11.05
N LEU A 40 -6.50 -1.05 -10.99
CA LEU A 40 -6.50 -0.29 -9.74
C LEU A 40 -7.58 0.79 -9.80
N MET A 41 -8.23 1.01 -8.68
CA MET A 41 -9.17 2.11 -8.49
C MET A 41 -8.59 3.06 -7.47
N THR A 42 -8.77 4.36 -7.69
CA THR A 42 -8.52 5.37 -6.67
C THR A 42 -9.82 6.01 -6.25
N VAL A 43 -9.90 6.32 -4.97
CA VAL A 43 -11.06 6.92 -4.34
C VAL A 43 -10.73 8.37 -4.01
N SER A 44 -11.62 9.31 -4.30
CA SER A 44 -11.42 10.72 -3.97
C SER A 44 -11.04 10.91 -2.50
N THR A 45 -10.04 11.73 -2.23
CA THR A 45 -9.63 12.09 -0.87
C THR A 45 -10.76 12.82 -0.15
N VAL A 46 -10.80 12.64 1.18
CA VAL A 46 -11.75 13.32 2.05
C VAL A 46 -11.00 14.41 2.78
N SER A 47 -11.46 15.65 2.67
CA SER A 47 -10.86 16.75 3.41
C SER A 47 -11.15 16.65 4.92
N ARG A 48 -10.29 17.26 5.74
CA ARG A 48 -10.52 17.37 7.20
C ARG A 48 -11.86 18.01 7.55
N THR A 49 -12.31 18.97 6.74
CA THR A 49 -13.57 19.68 6.93
C THR A 49 -14.77 18.74 6.69
N GLU A 50 -14.74 17.95 5.61
CA GLU A 50 -15.79 16.97 5.29
C GLU A 50 -15.87 15.87 6.35
N GLU A 51 -14.72 15.37 6.83
CA GLU A 51 -14.63 14.41 7.93
C GLU A 51 -15.31 14.96 9.20
N ARG A 52 -14.94 16.17 9.63
CA ARG A 52 -15.45 16.79 10.86
C ARG A 52 -16.95 17.08 10.81
N LEU A 53 -17.44 17.50 9.64
CA LEU A 53 -18.86 17.79 9.43
C LEU A 53 -19.70 16.53 9.18
N LYS A 54 -19.06 15.35 9.01
CA LYS A 54 -19.70 14.09 8.61
C LYS A 54 -20.54 14.22 7.33
N GLN A 55 -20.16 15.15 6.46
CA GLN A 55 -20.80 15.40 5.18
C GLN A 55 -19.87 14.90 4.08
N VAL A 56 -19.87 13.59 3.90
CA VAL A 56 -19.09 12.96 2.84
C VAL A 56 -19.86 13.17 1.54
N LYS A 57 -19.29 13.98 0.63
CA LYS A 57 -19.81 14.11 -0.74
C LYS A 57 -19.80 12.74 -1.43
N PRO A 58 -20.59 12.55 -2.51
CA PRO A 58 -20.51 11.33 -3.30
C PRO A 58 -19.06 11.00 -3.65
N ILE A 59 -18.67 9.77 -3.29
CA ILE A 59 -17.31 9.28 -3.48
C ILE A 59 -17.05 9.14 -4.98
N ARG A 60 -16.04 9.84 -5.49
CA ARG A 60 -15.62 9.68 -6.89
C ARG A 60 -14.62 8.54 -6.97
N VAL A 61 -14.89 7.62 -7.87
CA VAL A 61 -14.01 6.49 -8.16
C VAL A 61 -13.41 6.70 -9.53
N SER A 62 -12.09 6.68 -9.59
CA SER A 62 -11.34 6.65 -10.85
C SER A 62 -10.82 5.24 -11.05
N VAL A 63 -11.03 4.68 -12.24
CA VAL A 63 -10.58 3.34 -12.60
C VAL A 63 -9.38 3.45 -13.52
N LYS A 64 -8.38 2.60 -13.28
CA LYS A 64 -7.21 2.43 -14.13
C LYS A 64 -7.07 0.96 -14.49
N ASP A 65 -7.32 0.64 -15.75
CA ASP A 65 -7.41 -0.75 -16.26
C ASP A 65 -6.05 -1.32 -16.71
N ASP A 66 -4.97 -0.53 -16.69
CA ASP A 66 -3.59 -0.95 -17.01
C ASP A 66 -2.59 -0.25 -16.08
N ALA A 67 -2.70 -0.52 -14.78
CA ALA A 67 -1.78 0.06 -13.80
C ALA A 67 -0.35 -0.45 -14.01
N SER A 68 0.63 0.47 -14.03
CA SER A 68 2.03 0.08 -14.13
C SER A 68 2.52 -0.57 -12.83
N VAL A 69 3.65 -1.27 -12.88
CA VAL A 69 4.28 -1.84 -11.68
C VAL A 69 4.58 -0.75 -10.66
N GLU A 70 5.04 0.42 -11.10
CA GLU A 70 5.30 1.57 -10.23
C GLU A 70 4.03 2.03 -9.51
N GLU A 71 2.88 2.03 -10.19
CA GLU A 71 1.61 2.45 -9.59
C GLU A 71 1.07 1.44 -8.59
N ILE A 72 1.22 0.14 -8.89
CA ILE A 72 0.93 -0.95 -7.96
C ILE A 72 1.77 -0.80 -6.69
N ILE A 73 3.07 -0.59 -6.85
CA ILE A 73 3.98 -0.46 -5.71
C ILE A 73 3.68 0.83 -4.94
N GLN A 74 3.40 1.94 -5.62
CA GLN A 74 3.00 3.19 -4.97
C GLN A 74 1.78 3.01 -4.07
N ALA A 75 0.78 2.24 -4.50
CA ALA A 75 -0.40 1.92 -3.70
C ALA A 75 -0.07 1.05 -2.46
N LEU A 76 0.90 0.15 -2.56
CA LEU A 76 1.36 -0.69 -1.46
C LEU A 76 2.27 0.07 -0.47
N THR A 77 2.97 1.10 -0.94
CA THR A 77 3.85 1.95 -0.13
C THR A 77 3.18 3.25 0.34
N ASP A 78 1.88 3.42 0.15
CA ASP A 78 1.11 4.57 0.68
C ASP A 78 0.88 4.43 2.20
N ILE A 79 1.98 4.45 2.94
CA ILE A 79 2.02 4.25 4.40
C ILE A 79 2.45 5.49 5.18
N CYS A 80 2.98 6.51 4.51
CA CYS A 80 3.41 7.77 5.12
C CYS A 80 2.99 8.95 4.24
N VAL A 81 2.47 10.00 4.88
CA VAL A 81 2.20 11.29 4.23
C VAL A 81 3.23 12.27 4.77
N ASP A 82 4.28 12.51 3.97
CA ASP A 82 5.35 13.45 4.32
C ASP A 82 5.09 14.86 3.77
N ASP A 83 4.08 15.01 2.90
CA ASP A 83 3.70 16.31 2.34
C ASP A 83 2.87 17.14 3.33
N ILE A 84 3.45 18.25 3.77
CA ILE A 84 2.86 19.20 4.72
C ILE A 84 1.56 19.81 4.17
N GLU A 85 1.47 20.06 2.86
CA GLU A 85 0.27 20.62 2.25
C GLU A 85 -0.89 19.61 2.31
N SER A 86 -0.64 18.37 1.88
CA SER A 86 -1.60 17.26 2.02
C SER A 86 -2.02 17.06 3.47
N LEU A 87 -1.08 17.08 4.42
CA LEU A 87 -1.37 17.01 5.86
C LEU A 87 -2.24 18.17 6.35
N SER A 88 -2.25 19.33 5.69
CA SER A 88 -3.04 20.48 6.14
C SER A 88 -4.50 20.41 5.69
N HIS A 89 -4.77 19.79 4.53
CA HIS A 89 -6.08 19.78 3.89
C HIS A 89 -6.80 18.42 3.98
N ASP A 90 -6.06 17.33 3.80
CA ASP A 90 -6.62 15.99 3.72
C ASP A 90 -6.75 15.33 5.09
N SER A 91 -7.78 14.49 5.21
CA SER A 91 -7.97 13.67 6.40
C SER A 91 -6.91 12.59 6.46
N THR A 92 -6.19 12.52 7.58
CA THR A 92 -5.28 11.41 7.90
C THR A 92 -5.97 10.28 8.67
N LYS A 93 -7.25 10.47 9.04
CA LYS A 93 -8.05 9.47 9.74
C LYS A 93 -8.83 8.60 8.75
N VAL A 94 -9.26 9.19 7.64
CA VAL A 94 -9.85 8.44 6.53
C VAL A 94 -8.75 7.69 5.81
N THR A 95 -8.86 6.37 5.74
CA THR A 95 -7.88 5.55 5.04
C THR A 95 -8.06 5.67 3.54
N THR A 96 -7.02 6.12 2.83
CA THR A 96 -6.94 6.02 1.37
C THR A 96 -7.08 4.56 0.95
N LYS A 97 -7.89 4.28 -0.08
CA LYS A 97 -8.13 2.91 -0.56
C LYS A 97 -7.75 2.81 -2.02
N TYR A 98 -7.14 1.68 -2.35
CA TYR A 98 -6.81 1.28 -3.71
C TYR A 98 -7.46 -0.06 -4.06
N PRO A 99 -8.81 -0.14 -4.21
CA PRO A 99 -9.45 -1.37 -4.64
C PRO A 99 -8.94 -1.80 -6.01
N GLY A 100 -8.73 -3.09 -6.22
CA GLY A 100 -8.19 -3.55 -7.50
C GLY A 100 -7.97 -5.05 -7.56
N LEU A 101 -7.56 -5.52 -8.74
CA LEU A 101 -7.16 -6.89 -9.01
C LEU A 101 -5.95 -6.89 -9.92
N ILE A 102 -4.94 -7.67 -9.53
CA ILE A 102 -3.73 -7.89 -10.32
C ILE A 102 -3.62 -9.40 -10.57
N ILE A 103 -3.46 -9.79 -11.84
CA ILE A 103 -3.32 -11.18 -12.25
C ILE A 103 -1.91 -11.37 -12.79
N VAL A 104 -1.13 -12.22 -12.14
CA VAL A 104 0.23 -12.58 -12.56
C VAL A 104 0.20 -13.98 -13.20
N PRO A 105 0.75 -14.16 -14.41
CA PRO A 105 0.58 -15.40 -15.18
C PRO A 105 1.38 -16.59 -14.66
N GLU A 106 2.52 -16.33 -14.02
CA GLU A 106 3.53 -17.34 -13.74
C GLU A 106 4.08 -17.23 -12.30
N ARG A 107 4.73 -18.31 -11.84
CA ARG A 107 5.49 -18.34 -10.57
C ARG A 107 4.64 -18.02 -9.34
N ALA A 108 3.46 -18.63 -9.28
CA ALA A 108 2.51 -18.45 -8.18
C ALA A 108 3.10 -18.80 -6.80
N ASP A 109 3.98 -19.80 -6.75
CA ASP A 109 4.74 -20.20 -5.56
C ASP A 109 5.63 -19.06 -5.03
N LEU A 110 6.31 -18.34 -5.91
CA LEU A 110 7.17 -17.24 -5.53
C LEU A 110 6.37 -15.99 -5.19
N LEU A 111 5.28 -15.72 -5.90
CA LEU A 111 4.35 -14.65 -5.54
C LEU A 111 3.75 -14.90 -4.15
N GLU A 112 3.31 -16.12 -3.86
CA GLU A 112 2.78 -16.52 -2.55
C GLU A 112 3.85 -16.33 -1.46
N SER A 113 5.09 -16.75 -1.70
CA SER A 113 6.20 -16.55 -0.77
C SER A 113 6.48 -15.06 -0.51
N LEU A 114 6.46 -14.21 -1.54
CA LEU A 114 6.68 -12.77 -1.40
C LEU A 114 5.56 -12.12 -0.59
N ILE A 115 4.29 -12.44 -0.90
CA ILE A 115 3.13 -11.90 -0.20
C ILE A 115 3.11 -12.36 1.26
N THR A 116 3.44 -13.63 1.51
CA THR A 116 3.56 -14.18 2.88
C THR A 116 4.65 -13.46 3.65
N SER A 117 5.83 -13.29 3.05
CA SER A 117 6.94 -12.56 3.66
C SER A 117 6.56 -11.11 3.99
N ILE A 118 5.87 -10.40 3.11
CA ILE A 118 5.38 -9.03 3.40
C ILE A 118 4.41 -9.06 4.59
N ASN A 119 3.45 -9.99 4.60
CA ASN A 119 2.44 -10.08 5.66
C ASN A 119 3.06 -10.41 7.03
N GLU A 120 4.11 -11.23 7.08
CA GLU A 120 4.84 -11.54 8.32
C GLU A 120 5.64 -10.35 8.88
N ALA A 121 5.96 -9.36 8.05
CA ALA A 121 6.66 -8.14 8.49
C ALA A 121 5.73 -7.04 9.01
N LYS A 122 4.42 -7.13 8.75
CA LYS A 122 3.41 -6.15 9.16
C LYS A 122 2.93 -6.38 10.58
#